data_AF-A0A7C1EPD3-F1
#
_entry.id   AF-A0A7C1EPD3-F1
#
_cell.length_a   1.000
_cell.length_b   1.000
_cell.length_c   1.000
_cell.angle_alpha   90.00
_cell.angle_beta   90.00
_cell.angle_gamma   90.00
#
_symmetry.space_group_name_H-M   'P 1'
#
loop_
_entity.id
_entity.type
_entity.pdbx_description
1 polymer ?
#
loop_
_entity_poly.entity_id
_entity_poly.type
_entity_poly.pdbx_seq_one_letter_code
_entity_poly.pdbx_strand_id
1 'polypeptide(L)'
;MHAHDPRFATFPPEPGIAQLRWYLRQTAEGKLSIREFIDDFRKVHEAAEQAGGVKYASPEESRAVWDALWAVEFCATDVSQKENPEDWHIPEEVLVVVQRVVKHLAE
;
A
#
# COMPACT_ATOMS: atom_id res chain seq x y z
N MET A 1 5.74 10.56 -10.07
CA MET A 1 4.96 10.58 -8.81
C MET A 1 5.50 11.71 -7.93
N HIS A 2 4.62 12.60 -7.49
CA HIS A 2 4.77 13.56 -6.36
C HIS A 2 6.09 14.34 -6.20
N ALA A 3 6.74 14.79 -7.29
CA ALA A 3 8.07 15.44 -7.27
C ALA A 3 8.17 16.77 -6.47
N HIS A 4 7.04 17.31 -6.00
CA HIS A 4 6.98 18.59 -5.27
C HIS A 4 6.20 18.50 -3.96
N ASP A 5 5.81 17.30 -3.52
CA ASP A 5 5.10 17.13 -2.26
C ASP A 5 6.12 16.96 -1.11
N PRO A 6 6.15 17.86 -0.10
CA PRO A 6 7.09 17.79 1.01
C PRO A 6 6.94 16.52 1.86
N ARG A 7 5.76 15.86 1.84
CA ARG A 7 5.56 14.57 2.54
C ARG A 7 6.49 13.49 1.98
N PHE A 8 6.81 13.55 0.70
CA PHE A 8 7.67 12.59 0.00
C PHE A 8 9.17 12.89 0.14
N ALA A 9 9.58 13.89 0.93
CA ALA A 9 11.00 14.21 1.14
C ALA A 9 11.83 13.04 1.70
N THR A 10 11.17 12.09 2.39
CA THR A 10 11.81 10.87 2.93
C THR A 10 11.48 9.61 2.12
N PHE A 11 10.82 9.76 0.97
CA PHE A 11 10.48 8.64 0.10
C PHE A 11 11.77 8.02 -0.47
N PRO A 12 11.97 6.69 -0.35
CA PRO A 12 13.17 6.05 -0.88
C PRO A 12 13.30 6.25 -2.40
N PRO A 13 14.48 6.63 -2.91
CA PRO A 13 14.65 6.96 -4.34
C PRO A 13 14.66 5.71 -5.24
N GLU A 14 15.14 4.59 -4.71
CA GLU A 14 15.28 3.34 -5.46
C GLU A 14 14.00 2.50 -5.39
N PRO A 15 13.50 1.96 -6.52
CA PRO A 15 12.41 0.99 -6.52
C PRO A 15 12.74 -0.23 -5.67
N GLY A 16 11.81 -0.61 -4.79
CA GLY A 16 12.03 -1.78 -3.93
C GLY A 16 11.18 -1.80 -2.67
N ILE A 17 11.48 -2.77 -1.79
CA ILE A 17 10.77 -2.99 -0.53
C ILE A 17 10.75 -1.75 0.38
N ALA A 18 11.79 -0.91 0.31
CA ALA A 18 11.84 0.33 1.09
C ALA A 18 10.69 1.29 0.73
N GLN A 19 10.39 1.45 -0.56
CA GLN A 19 9.28 2.29 -1.01
C GLN A 19 7.92 1.74 -0.55
N LEU A 20 7.75 0.42 -0.61
CA LEU A 20 6.52 -0.27 -0.15
C LEU A 20 6.32 -0.11 1.36
N ARG A 21 7.37 -0.37 2.16
CA ARG A 21 7.36 -0.14 3.62
C ARG A 21 7.02 1.31 3.95
N TRP A 22 7.59 2.25 3.19
CA TRP A 22 7.34 3.67 3.40
C TRP A 22 5.87 4.01 3.14
N TYR A 23 5.29 3.58 2.01
CA TYR A 23 3.88 3.83 1.69
C TYR A 23 2.94 3.24 2.75
N LEU A 24 3.18 2.00 3.16
CA LEU A 24 2.42 1.33 4.22
C LEU A 24 2.47 2.15 5.52
N ARG A 25 3.67 2.54 5.96
CA ARG A 25 3.85 3.31 7.20
C ARG A 25 3.21 4.69 7.12
N GLN A 26 3.45 5.46 6.05
CA GLN A 26 2.87 6.81 5.94
C GLN A 26 1.34 6.78 5.90
N THR A 27 0.75 5.74 5.28
CA THR A 27 -0.70 5.57 5.21
C THR A 27 -1.27 5.15 6.56
N ALA A 28 -0.65 4.19 7.25
CA ALA A 28 -1.06 3.77 8.60
C ALA A 28 -1.00 4.93 9.62
N GLU A 29 -0.03 5.83 9.47
CA GLU A 29 0.14 7.04 10.30
C GLU A 29 -0.79 8.20 9.87
N GLY A 30 -1.57 8.05 8.79
CA GLY A 30 -2.50 9.07 8.28
C GLY A 30 -1.81 10.24 7.56
N LYS A 31 -0.54 10.11 7.19
CA LYS A 31 0.22 11.12 6.42
C LYS A 31 -0.09 11.07 4.93
N LEU A 32 -0.43 9.89 4.43
CA LEU A 32 -1.05 9.69 3.12
C LEU A 32 -2.52 9.34 3.33
N SER A 33 -3.38 9.88 2.48
CA SER A 33 -4.76 9.44 2.44
C SER A 33 -4.87 8.02 1.89
N ILE A 34 -5.91 7.31 2.29
CA ILE A 34 -6.14 5.96 1.79
C ILE A 34 -6.39 5.91 0.27
N ARG A 35 -6.95 6.98 -0.31
CA ARG A 35 -7.11 7.11 -1.76
C ARG A 35 -5.78 7.19 -2.48
N GLU A 36 -4.86 8.03 -1.99
CA GLU A 36 -3.49 8.10 -2.53
C GLU A 36 -2.79 6.74 -2.45
N PHE A 37 -2.98 6.02 -1.34
CA PHE A 37 -2.43 4.68 -1.20
C PHE A 37 -3.02 3.69 -2.22
N ILE A 38 -4.35 3.62 -2.35
CA ILE A 38 -5.02 2.73 -3.31
C ILE A 38 -4.58 3.04 -4.75
N ASP A 39 -4.45 4.31 -5.11
CA ASP A 39 -4.08 4.74 -6.46
C ASP A 39 -2.61 4.45 -6.80
N ASP A 40 -1.70 4.49 -5.83
CA ASP A 40 -0.25 4.43 -6.06
C ASP A 40 0.40 3.11 -5.67
N PHE A 41 -0.08 2.39 -4.64
CA PHE A 41 0.65 1.30 -4.01
C PHE A 41 0.96 0.14 -4.97
N ARG A 42 0.00 -0.25 -5.82
CA ARG A 42 0.23 -1.26 -6.87
C ARG A 42 1.30 -0.82 -7.86
N LYS A 43 1.29 0.44 -8.29
CA LYS A 43 2.28 0.97 -9.25
C LYS A 43 3.69 0.95 -8.67
N VAL A 44 3.83 1.25 -7.37
CA VAL A 44 5.10 1.15 -6.65
C VAL A 44 5.59 -0.29 -6.60
N HIS A 45 4.70 -1.24 -6.33
CA HIS A 45 5.03 -2.67 -6.33
C HIS A 45 5.47 -3.15 -7.71
N GLU A 46 4.72 -2.83 -8.76
CA GLU A 46 5.06 -3.18 -10.14
C GLU A 46 6.41 -2.60 -10.57
N ALA A 47 6.69 -1.34 -10.23
CA ALA A 47 7.99 -0.72 -10.52
C ALA A 47 9.15 -1.42 -9.80
N ALA A 48 8.93 -1.85 -8.56
CA ALA A 48 9.91 -2.62 -7.80
C ALA A 48 10.15 -4.02 -8.41
N GLU A 49 9.10 -4.69 -8.88
CA GLU A 49 9.22 -5.97 -9.60
C GLU A 49 10.00 -5.79 -10.91
N GLN A 50 9.70 -4.76 -11.70
CA GLN A 50 10.40 -4.46 -12.96
C GLN A 50 11.88 -4.10 -12.75
N ALA A 51 12.24 -3.51 -11.62
CA ALA A 51 13.61 -3.16 -11.26
C ALA A 51 14.49 -4.35 -10.82
N GLY A 52 13.94 -5.57 -10.81
CA GLY A 52 14.66 -6.80 -10.45
C GLY A 52 14.06 -7.61 -9.31
N GLY A 53 12.77 -7.40 -9.02
CA GLY A 53 12.02 -8.13 -8.00
C GLY A 53 12.08 -7.48 -6.62
N VAL A 54 10.99 -7.63 -5.85
CA VAL A 54 10.98 -7.17 -4.45
C VAL A 54 11.74 -8.15 -3.56
N LYS A 55 12.82 -7.67 -2.92
CA LYS A 55 13.62 -8.45 -1.97
C LYS A 55 13.05 -8.30 -0.56
N TYR A 56 12.12 -9.17 -0.22
CA TYR A 56 11.57 -9.25 1.13
C TYR A 56 12.60 -9.80 2.13
N ALA A 57 12.60 -9.27 3.34
CA ALA A 57 13.47 -9.74 4.42
C ALA A 57 13.02 -11.09 5.00
N SER A 58 11.72 -11.40 4.91
CA SER A 58 11.14 -12.66 5.39
C SER A 58 9.85 -13.03 4.65
N PRO A 59 9.38 -14.29 4.78
CA PRO A 59 8.07 -14.70 4.27
C PRO A 59 6.91 -13.90 4.88
N GLU A 60 7.01 -13.53 6.15
CA GLU A 60 6.01 -12.73 6.86
C GLU A 60 5.90 -11.33 6.25
N GLU A 61 7.03 -10.72 5.90
CA GLU A 61 7.03 -9.43 5.21
C GLU A 61 6.40 -9.53 3.82
N SER A 62 6.77 -10.56 3.06
CA SER A 62 6.15 -10.83 1.76
C SER A 62 4.64 -10.95 1.93
N ARG A 63 4.17 -11.75 2.90
CA ARG A 63 2.75 -11.93 3.17
C ARG A 63 2.06 -10.62 3.51
N ALA A 64 2.67 -9.79 4.34
CA ALA A 64 2.08 -8.53 4.78
C ALA A 64 1.92 -7.52 3.61
N VAL A 65 2.92 -7.45 2.72
CA VAL A 65 2.82 -6.64 1.48
C VAL A 65 1.74 -7.19 0.56
N TRP A 66 1.66 -8.51 0.41
CA TRP A 66 0.63 -9.15 -0.41
C TRP A 66 -0.78 -8.98 0.14
N ASP A 67 -0.98 -9.01 1.46
CA ASP A 67 -2.29 -8.74 2.08
C ASP A 67 -2.76 -7.31 1.77
N ALA A 68 -1.86 -6.33 1.81
CA ALA A 68 -2.18 -4.96 1.40
C ALA A 68 -2.47 -4.84 -0.11
N LEU A 69 -1.71 -5.53 -0.97
CA LEU A 69 -1.96 -5.56 -2.42
C LEU A 69 -3.31 -6.18 -2.75
N TRP A 70 -3.68 -7.27 -2.07
CA TRP A 70 -4.98 -7.90 -2.23
C TRP A 70 -6.12 -6.99 -1.77
N ALA A 71 -5.95 -6.30 -0.65
CA ALA A 71 -6.94 -5.34 -0.17
C ALA A 71 -7.16 -4.19 -1.17
N VAL A 72 -6.08 -3.69 -1.79
CA VAL A 72 -6.15 -2.68 -2.85
C VAL A 72 -6.82 -3.21 -4.11
N GLU A 73 -6.46 -4.43 -4.55
CA GLU A 73 -7.02 -5.04 -5.76
C GLU A 73 -8.53 -5.24 -5.67
N PHE A 74 -9.01 -5.66 -4.50
CA PHE A 74 -10.44 -5.85 -4.25
C PHE A 74 -11.06 -4.67 -3.53
N CYS A 75 -10.57 -3.45 -3.75
CA CYS A 75 -11.19 -2.25 -3.22
C CYS A 75 -12.17 -1.65 -4.22
N ALA A 76 -13.42 -1.45 -3.79
CA ALA A 76 -14.35 -0.60 -4.53
C ALA A 76 -14.09 0.86 -4.22
N THR A 77 -13.46 1.53 -5.18
CA THR A 77 -13.11 2.96 -5.05
C THR A 77 -14.29 3.90 -5.24
N ASP A 78 -15.38 3.43 -5.85
CA ASP A 78 -16.62 4.18 -6.06
C ASP A 78 -17.83 3.44 -5.46
N VAL A 79 -18.08 3.70 -4.17
CA VAL A 79 -19.23 3.18 -3.42
C VAL A 79 -20.59 3.75 -3.87
N SER A 80 -20.61 4.66 -4.86
CA SER A 80 -21.85 5.36 -5.27
C SER A 80 -22.61 4.66 -6.40
N GLN A 81 -22.03 3.67 -7.09
CA GLN A 81 -22.68 2.98 -8.20
C GLN A 81 -22.68 1.46 -8.04
N LYS A 82 -23.87 0.93 -7.72
CA LYS A 82 -24.24 -0.47 -7.47
C LYS A 82 -23.76 -1.02 -6.14
N GLU A 83 -24.55 -1.95 -5.61
CA GLU A 83 -24.17 -2.77 -4.45
C GLU A 83 -22.75 -3.29 -4.68
N ASN A 84 -21.87 -2.92 -3.75
CA ASN A 84 -20.52 -3.41 -3.75
C ASN A 84 -20.61 -4.95 -3.67
N PRO A 85 -19.88 -5.72 -4.50
CA PRO A 85 -19.86 -7.17 -4.34
C PRO A 85 -19.50 -7.50 -2.89
N GLU A 86 -20.19 -8.47 -2.27
CA GLU A 86 -20.07 -8.76 -0.83
C GLU A 86 -18.60 -9.03 -0.38
N ASP A 87 -17.75 -9.45 -1.32
CA ASP A 87 -16.35 -9.79 -1.10
C ASP A 87 -15.35 -8.63 -1.32
N TRP A 88 -15.81 -7.43 -1.68
CA TRP A 88 -14.94 -6.29 -2.00
C TRP A 88 -14.80 -5.33 -0.81
N HIS A 89 -13.58 -4.89 -0.56
CA HIS A 89 -13.26 -3.89 0.45
C HIS A 89 -13.79 -2.50 0.09
N ILE A 90 -14.16 -1.72 1.10
CA ILE A 90 -14.22 -0.26 1.01
C ILE A 90 -12.88 0.36 1.45
N PRO A 91 -12.56 1.62 1.08
CA PRO A 91 -11.29 2.24 1.44
C PRO A 91 -10.96 2.16 2.93
N GLU A 92 -11.95 2.34 3.81
CA GLU A 92 -11.77 2.27 5.26
C GLU A 92 -11.30 0.88 5.73
N GLU A 93 -11.75 -0.19 5.07
CA GLU A 93 -11.30 -1.56 5.38
C GLU A 93 -9.88 -1.82 4.87
N VAL A 94 -9.52 -1.27 3.71
CA VAL A 94 -8.12 -1.28 3.23
C VAL A 94 -7.22 -0.59 4.25
N LEU A 95 -7.64 0.54 4.82
CA LEU A 95 -6.87 1.22 5.86
C LEU A 95 -6.67 0.33 7.10
N VAL A 96 -7.70 -0.42 7.53
CA VAL A 96 -7.57 -1.37 8.65
C VAL A 96 -6.55 -2.47 8.33
N VAL A 97 -6.54 -2.99 7.10
CA VAL A 97 -5.53 -3.97 6.65
C VAL A 97 -4.12 -3.35 6.70
N VAL A 98 -3.95 -2.15 6.15
CA VAL A 98 -2.66 -1.44 6.15
C VAL A 98 -2.14 -1.19 7.57
N GLN A 99 -3.00 -0.75 8.49
CA GLN A 99 -2.64 -0.55 9.90
C GLN A 99 -2.21 -1.86 10.58
N ARG A 100 -2.91 -2.96 10.29
CA ARG A 100 -2.55 -4.30 10.81
C ARG A 100 -1.20 -4.78 10.29
N VAL A 101 -0.97 -4.61 8.98
CA VAL A 101 0.30 -4.93 8.32
C VAL A 101 1.45 -4.15 8.97
N VAL A 102 1.32 -2.84 9.15
CA VAL A 102 2.38 -2.01 9.74
C VAL A 102 2.65 -2.40 11.19
N LYS A 103 1.60 -2.71 11.97
CA LYS A 103 1.78 -3.19 13.35
C LYS A 103 2.55 -4.51 13.37
N HIS A 104 2.20 -5.45 12.51
CA HIS A 104 2.86 -6.76 12.43
C HIS A 104 4.34 -6.64 12.02
N LEU A 105 4.67 -5.73 11.09
CA LEU A 105 6.05 -5.49 10.66
C LEU A 105 6.92 -4.75 11.69
N ALA A 106 6.33 -4.21 12.75
CA ALA A 106 7.04 -3.52 13.82
C ALA A 106 7.37 -4.42 15.02
N GLU A 107 6.82 -5.63 15.06
CA GLU A 107 7.05 -6.69 16.07
C GLU A 107 8.20 -7.60 15.64
#